data_AF-A0A3M4RN30-F1
#
_entry.id   AF-A0A3M4RN30-F1
#
_cell.length_a   1.000
_cell.length_b   1.000
_cell.length_c   1.000
_cell.angle_alpha   90.00
_cell.angle_beta   90.00
_cell.angle_gamma   90.00
#
_symmetry.space_group_name_H-M   'P 1'
#
loop_
_entity.id
_entity.type
_entity.pdbx_description
1 polymer ?
#
loop_
_entity_poly.entity_id
_entity_poly.type
_entity_poly.pdbx_seq_one_letter_code
_entity_poly.pdbx_strand_id
1 'polypeptide(L)'
;MPLRSRFLAWLVVPLLTLCSSIALADPVEGAAQALHLLDYLGADYPASVADGKVVEAADYQQQIEALTTLQGLVLALPQRAERAGLEQGVAQLKNAVGSKQDGKQVARQARQLAAKLAVAYEVSQAPAITPDPARGAPLYAQHCSVCHGDTGAGDGPAGIGLEPPPSNLRDTARLDRLSLYDLYNALGLGIAGTDMPAFADQLDDRQRWDIATYIASFSAQPVATATKAFNLADLARQTPAEVQAAEGPDAAATFRAQRAQPPQVQRGPAQLLDYTGVTLDKSLAAYKAGDREQAYDLSVAAYLEGFELVESSLDNVDANVRKDTEKSLMAYRQSLQDSLPLPQVEQKLEVAKARLKESAGLLGSDGLSLSLSYISGLLILLREGLEAILVLAAILAFLRNTGQQSAVRSVNVGWGLALLAGLGTWALAAYVIDVSGAQRELLEGATALFASVMVLWLGVWMHDRRHAAAWQDYVKSSLVGGGGRFGFAVLAFFSVYRELFEVILFYETLWLQAGPAGHNAVLAGGATALVLLVGLAWVILRGSAKLPLSLFFGINAALLCALSVVFAGHGVKALQEAGIFGTRPVPFFEFDWLGIHADLYSLGAQAIALTAIAVLYGRSVLAEKRRLQASA
;
A
#
# COMPACT_ATOMS: atom_id res chain seq x y z
N MET A 1 39.69 -59.96 -9.82
CA MET A 1 39.58 -58.48 -9.73
C MET A 1 38.32 -58.08 -8.98
N PRO A 2 38.36 -57.92 -7.65
CA PRO A 2 37.36 -57.11 -6.96
C PRO A 2 38.01 -56.29 -5.83
N LEU A 3 38.26 -54.99 -6.00
CA LEU A 3 38.78 -54.17 -4.89
C LEU A 3 38.37 -52.69 -4.89
N ARG A 4 37.60 -52.20 -5.86
CA ARG A 4 37.30 -50.75 -5.95
C ARG A 4 35.94 -50.29 -5.41
N SER A 5 35.00 -51.20 -5.10
CA SER A 5 33.65 -50.80 -4.66
C SER A 5 33.46 -50.73 -3.14
N ARG A 6 34.28 -51.45 -2.34
CA ARG A 6 34.10 -51.48 -0.87
C ARG A 6 34.78 -50.32 -0.12
N PHE A 7 35.74 -49.64 -0.75
CA PHE A 7 36.48 -48.53 -0.13
C PHE A 7 35.67 -47.23 -0.09
N LEU A 8 34.78 -47.01 -1.06
CA LEU A 8 33.91 -45.82 -1.07
C LEU A 8 32.81 -45.91 -0.01
N ALA A 9 32.26 -47.10 0.23
CA ALA A 9 31.22 -47.31 1.25
C ALA A 9 31.75 -47.10 2.69
N TRP A 10 33.03 -47.38 2.94
CA TRP A 10 33.66 -47.17 4.25
C TRP A 10 34.08 -45.72 4.53
N LEU A 11 34.12 -44.85 3.51
CA LEU A 11 34.37 -43.42 3.68
C LEU A 11 33.08 -42.61 3.89
N VAL A 12 31.95 -43.09 3.39
CA VAL A 12 30.65 -42.38 3.49
C VAL A 12 30.00 -42.54 4.87
N VAL A 13 30.20 -43.67 5.55
CA VAL A 13 29.63 -43.91 6.89
C VAL A 13 30.22 -42.99 7.97
N PRO A 14 31.56 -42.78 8.08
CA PRO A 14 32.10 -41.85 9.06
C PRO A 14 31.82 -40.38 8.71
N LEU A 15 31.69 -40.02 7.42
CA LEU A 15 31.31 -38.66 7.00
C LEU A 15 29.86 -38.32 7.37
N LEU A 16 28.94 -39.29 7.27
CA LEU A 16 27.55 -39.10 7.69
C LEU A 16 27.41 -39.02 9.22
N THR A 17 28.27 -39.69 9.99
CA THR A 17 28.26 -39.56 11.46
C THR A 17 29.00 -38.32 11.97
N LEU A 18 29.91 -37.72 11.18
CA LEU A 18 30.60 -36.47 11.52
C LEU A 18 29.77 -35.21 11.24
N CYS A 19 28.65 -35.33 10.52
CA CYS A 19 27.69 -34.24 10.29
C CYS A 19 26.54 -34.20 11.32
N SER A 20 26.54 -35.09 12.33
CA SER A 20 25.45 -35.16 13.32
C SER A 20 25.77 -34.52 14.68
N SER A 21 26.87 -33.79 14.78
CA SER A 21 27.18 -32.97 15.95
C SER A 21 27.02 -31.49 15.61
N ILE A 22 25.85 -31.10 15.12
CA ILE A 22 25.40 -29.73 15.35
C ILE A 22 25.20 -29.68 16.87
N ALA A 23 26.10 -28.99 17.57
CA ALA A 23 25.78 -28.50 18.89
C ALA A 23 24.49 -27.70 18.71
N LEU A 24 23.37 -28.30 19.10
CA LEU A 24 22.11 -27.59 19.29
C LEU A 24 22.47 -26.42 20.19
N ALA A 25 22.39 -25.20 19.65
CA ALA A 25 22.24 -24.05 20.53
C ALA A 25 20.96 -24.33 21.32
N ASP A 26 21.09 -24.46 22.63
CA ASP A 26 19.95 -24.73 23.51
C ASP A 26 18.85 -23.69 23.23
N PRO A 27 17.60 -24.10 22.95
CA PRO A 27 16.57 -23.19 22.52
C PRO A 27 16.24 -22.19 23.65
N VAL A 28 16.25 -20.90 23.30
CA VAL A 28 15.73 -19.80 24.13
C VAL A 28 14.20 -19.90 24.30
N GLU A 29 13.54 -20.82 23.58
CA GLU A 29 12.09 -21.12 23.71
C GLU A 29 11.65 -21.34 25.16
N GLY A 30 12.46 -22.03 25.97
CA GLY A 30 12.15 -22.25 27.39
C GLY A 30 12.08 -20.96 28.20
N ALA A 31 12.82 -19.92 27.81
CA ALA A 31 12.80 -18.62 28.47
C ALA A 31 11.53 -17.83 28.10
N ALA A 32 11.15 -17.83 26.81
CA ALA A 32 9.89 -17.22 26.37
C ALA A 32 8.67 -17.90 27.00
N GLN A 33 8.67 -19.23 27.12
CA GLN A 33 7.61 -19.97 27.78
C GLN A 33 7.56 -19.70 29.29
N ALA A 34 8.71 -19.63 29.97
CA ALA A 34 8.78 -19.26 31.38
C ALA A 34 8.27 -17.83 31.62
N LEU A 35 8.58 -16.91 30.71
CA LEU A 35 8.11 -15.53 30.73
C LEU A 35 6.58 -15.46 30.63
N HIS A 36 6.00 -16.17 29.66
CA HIS A 36 4.55 -16.26 29.50
C HIS A 36 3.84 -16.79 30.76
N LEU A 37 4.38 -17.82 31.42
CA LEU A 37 3.79 -18.34 32.66
C LEU A 37 3.84 -17.33 33.82
N LEU A 38 4.89 -16.50 33.88
CA LEU A 38 5.00 -15.42 34.85
C LEU A 38 3.97 -14.33 34.59
N ASP A 39 3.76 -13.97 33.33
CA ASP A 39 2.77 -12.96 32.93
C ASP A 39 1.33 -13.44 33.20
N TYR A 40 1.03 -14.71 32.86
CA TYR A 40 -0.24 -15.39 33.22
C TYR A 40 -0.52 -15.32 34.73
N LEU A 41 0.46 -15.73 35.56
CA LEU A 41 0.32 -15.65 37.02
C LEU A 41 0.13 -14.21 37.50
N GLY A 42 0.78 -13.23 36.84
CA GLY A 42 0.65 -11.82 37.19
C GLY A 42 -0.72 -11.22 36.87
N ALA A 43 -1.37 -11.69 35.80
CA ALA A 43 -2.64 -11.18 35.34
C ALA A 43 -3.84 -11.82 36.07
N ASP A 44 -3.82 -13.15 36.22
CA ASP A 44 -5.01 -13.92 36.59
C ASP A 44 -5.06 -14.30 38.08
N TYR A 45 -3.93 -14.45 38.78
CA TYR A 45 -3.91 -14.78 40.22
C TYR A 45 -4.72 -13.81 41.11
N PRO A 46 -4.71 -12.48 40.88
CA PRO A 46 -5.50 -11.55 41.69
C PRO A 46 -7.02 -11.78 41.65
N ALA A 47 -7.54 -12.47 40.63
CA ALA A 47 -8.95 -12.83 40.54
C ALA A 47 -9.24 -14.14 41.29
N SER A 48 -8.28 -15.08 41.32
CA SER A 48 -8.47 -16.40 41.92
C SER A 48 -8.33 -16.41 43.45
N VAL A 49 -7.65 -15.41 44.03
CA VAL A 49 -7.45 -15.29 45.49
C VAL A 49 -7.79 -13.88 45.98
N ALA A 50 -8.73 -13.80 46.93
CA ALA A 50 -9.12 -12.56 47.61
C ALA A 50 -9.10 -12.75 49.14
N ASP A 51 -8.52 -11.80 49.87
CA ASP A 51 -8.44 -11.81 51.34
C ASP A 51 -7.87 -13.11 51.93
N GLY A 52 -6.89 -13.71 51.25
CA GLY A 52 -6.26 -14.96 51.67
C GLY A 52 -7.10 -16.22 51.43
N LYS A 53 -8.24 -16.10 50.74
CA LYS A 53 -9.13 -17.20 50.39
C LYS A 53 -9.14 -17.42 48.89
N VAL A 54 -9.19 -18.69 48.49
CA VAL A 54 -9.39 -19.07 47.09
C VAL A 54 -10.84 -18.82 46.73
N VAL A 55 -11.05 -17.95 45.74
CA VAL A 55 -12.37 -17.58 45.22
C VAL A 55 -12.72 -18.46 44.02
N GLU A 56 -11.74 -18.73 43.15
CA GLU A 56 -11.88 -19.60 41.98
C GLU A 56 -10.94 -20.80 42.11
N ALA A 57 -11.50 -21.96 42.50
CA ALA A 57 -10.70 -23.13 42.87
C ALA A 57 -10.02 -23.81 41.66
N ALA A 58 -10.69 -23.84 40.50
CA ALA A 58 -10.13 -24.41 39.28
C ALA A 58 -8.94 -23.59 38.78
N ASP A 59 -9.10 -22.27 38.68
CA ASP A 59 -8.04 -21.34 38.26
C ASP A 59 -6.84 -21.40 39.20
N TYR A 60 -7.08 -21.44 40.52
CA TYR A 60 -6.01 -21.56 41.50
C TYR A 60 -5.22 -22.87 41.35
N GLN A 61 -5.90 -23.98 41.07
CA GLN A 61 -5.25 -25.26 40.80
C GLN A 61 -4.37 -25.20 39.55
N GLN A 62 -4.87 -24.62 38.46
CA GLN A 62 -4.11 -24.41 37.22
C GLN A 62 -2.89 -23.52 37.43
N GLN A 63 -3.00 -22.49 38.29
CA GLN A 63 -1.87 -21.62 38.65
C GLN A 63 -0.77 -22.37 39.43
N ILE A 64 -1.14 -23.33 40.29
CA ILE A 64 -0.17 -24.21 40.98
C ILE A 64 0.57 -25.12 39.99
N GLU A 65 -0.14 -25.65 38.98
CA GLU A 65 0.47 -26.46 37.92
C GLU A 65 1.39 -25.62 37.03
N ALA A 66 0.98 -24.41 36.67
CA ALA A 66 1.79 -23.44 35.95
C ALA A 66 3.10 -23.12 36.69
N LEU A 67 3.05 -22.91 38.02
CA LEU A 67 4.25 -22.71 38.85
C LEU A 67 5.20 -23.91 38.85
N THR A 68 4.67 -25.12 38.76
CA THR A 68 5.48 -26.34 38.69
C THR A 68 6.19 -26.45 37.34
N THR A 69 5.46 -26.14 36.26
CA THR A 69 6.02 -26.08 34.90
C THR A 69 7.10 -24.99 34.79
N LEU A 70 6.82 -23.79 35.31
CA LEU A 70 7.77 -22.67 35.37
C LEU A 70 9.08 -23.07 36.08
N GLN A 71 8.99 -23.79 37.21
CA GLN A 71 10.16 -24.28 37.91
C GLN A 71 11.00 -25.23 37.05
N GLY A 72 10.35 -26.15 36.33
CA GLY A 72 11.02 -27.05 35.39
C GLY A 72 11.71 -26.31 34.25
N LEU A 73 11.04 -25.32 33.66
CA LEU A 73 11.60 -24.50 32.58
C LEU A 73 12.84 -23.74 33.04
N VAL A 74 12.77 -23.03 34.18
CA VAL A 74 13.91 -22.27 34.71
C VAL A 74 15.10 -23.17 35.04
N LEU A 75 14.86 -24.41 35.51
CA LEU A 75 15.91 -25.40 35.74
C LEU A 75 16.53 -25.97 34.46
N ALA A 76 15.80 -25.96 33.35
CA ALA A 76 16.28 -26.40 32.05
C ALA A 76 17.01 -25.30 31.28
N LEU A 77 16.90 -24.03 31.70
CA LEU A 77 17.55 -22.91 31.01
C LEU A 77 19.08 -23.03 31.01
N PRO A 78 19.76 -22.52 29.96
CA PRO A 78 21.22 -22.47 29.90
C PRO A 78 21.84 -21.83 31.15
N GLN A 79 22.99 -22.34 31.57
CA GLN A 79 23.65 -21.88 32.79
C GLN A 79 24.22 -20.46 32.60
N ARG A 80 23.54 -19.47 33.18
CA ARG A 80 23.96 -18.06 33.28
C ARG A 80 24.11 -17.65 34.75
N ALA A 81 24.83 -16.57 35.05
CA ALA A 81 25.09 -16.13 36.42
C ALA A 81 23.80 -15.76 37.18
N GLU A 82 22.78 -15.34 36.43
CA GLU A 82 21.49 -14.86 36.90
C GLU A 82 20.51 -16.01 37.20
N ARG A 83 20.75 -17.22 36.67
CA ARG A 83 19.82 -18.37 36.77
C ARG A 83 19.51 -18.74 38.21
N ALA A 84 20.52 -18.75 39.08
CA ALA A 84 20.34 -19.04 40.51
C ALA A 84 19.40 -18.03 41.20
N GLY A 85 19.46 -16.75 40.81
CA GLY A 85 18.55 -15.72 41.30
C GLY A 85 17.11 -15.90 40.81
N LEU A 86 16.94 -16.39 39.58
CA LEU A 86 15.62 -16.73 39.02
C LEU A 86 15.02 -17.95 39.72
N GLU A 87 15.80 -19.01 39.96
CA GLU A 87 15.37 -20.21 40.70
C GLU A 87 14.88 -19.83 42.11
N GLN A 88 15.63 -18.98 42.82
CA GLN A 88 15.21 -18.48 44.13
C GLN A 88 13.93 -17.64 44.04
N GLY A 89 13.79 -16.80 43.01
CA GLY A 89 12.59 -16.02 42.76
C GLY A 89 11.35 -16.88 42.51
N VAL A 90 11.46 -17.93 41.68
CA VAL A 90 10.36 -18.88 41.43
C VAL A 90 9.96 -19.59 42.72
N ALA A 91 10.93 -20.01 43.54
CA ALA A 91 10.64 -20.62 44.84
C ALA A 91 9.90 -19.67 45.80
N GLN A 92 10.27 -18.38 45.82
CA GLN A 92 9.56 -17.36 46.60
C GLN A 92 8.13 -17.15 46.10
N LEU A 93 7.94 -17.06 44.78
CA LEU A 93 6.63 -16.91 44.16
C LEU A 93 5.72 -18.10 44.46
N LYS A 94 6.26 -19.33 44.37
CA LYS A 94 5.54 -20.56 44.73
C LYS A 94 5.09 -20.56 46.19
N ASN A 95 5.95 -20.11 47.10
CA ASN A 95 5.59 -19.98 48.52
C ASN A 95 4.52 -18.90 48.75
N ALA A 96 4.58 -17.77 48.05
CA ALA A 96 3.59 -16.70 48.14
C ALA A 96 2.20 -17.17 47.70
N VAL A 97 2.13 -17.86 46.55
CA VAL A 97 0.89 -18.45 46.01
C VAL A 97 0.36 -19.57 46.92
N GLY A 98 1.23 -20.47 47.39
CA GLY A 98 0.84 -21.55 48.32
C GLY A 98 0.27 -21.01 49.65
N SER A 99 0.82 -19.89 50.12
CA SER A 99 0.36 -19.18 51.31
C SER A 99 -0.85 -18.26 51.07
N LYS A 100 -1.37 -18.21 49.83
CA LYS A 100 -2.51 -17.38 49.43
C LYS A 100 -2.29 -15.91 49.75
N GLN A 101 -1.08 -15.40 49.51
CA GLN A 101 -0.77 -13.99 49.71
C GLN A 101 -1.62 -13.10 48.80
N ASP A 102 -1.69 -11.81 49.15
CA ASP A 102 -2.44 -10.79 48.42
C ASP A 102 -2.11 -10.80 46.92
N GLY A 103 -3.17 -10.75 46.10
CA GLY A 103 -3.07 -10.84 44.65
C GLY A 103 -2.16 -9.79 44.03
N LYS A 104 -2.19 -8.55 44.53
CA LYS A 104 -1.36 -7.46 43.99
C LYS A 104 0.12 -7.68 44.32
N GLN A 105 0.42 -8.28 45.47
CA GLN A 105 1.79 -8.62 45.85
C GLN A 105 2.36 -9.74 44.96
N VAL A 106 1.60 -10.82 44.75
CA VAL A 106 2.00 -11.92 43.88
C VAL A 106 2.19 -11.44 42.44
N ALA A 107 1.26 -10.63 41.93
CA ALA A 107 1.38 -10.05 40.59
C ALA A 107 2.66 -9.21 40.42
N ARG A 108 3.01 -8.41 41.44
CA ARG A 108 4.25 -7.63 41.42
C ARG A 108 5.49 -8.52 41.42
N GLN A 109 5.50 -9.60 42.21
CA GLN A 109 6.62 -10.55 42.26
C GLN A 109 6.79 -11.27 40.92
N ALA A 110 5.70 -11.72 40.30
CA ALA A 110 5.71 -12.39 39.01
C ALA A 110 6.30 -11.48 37.91
N ARG A 111 5.84 -10.22 37.83
CA ARG A 111 6.38 -9.23 36.87
C ARG A 111 7.85 -8.87 37.10
N GLN A 112 8.28 -8.75 38.36
CA GLN A 112 9.70 -8.51 38.67
C GLN A 112 10.58 -9.68 38.24
N LEU A 113 10.08 -10.90 38.39
CA LEU A 113 10.78 -12.11 37.97
C LEU A 113 10.81 -12.23 36.44
N ALA A 114 9.70 -11.89 35.77
CA ALA A 114 9.61 -11.80 34.31
C ALA A 114 10.64 -10.83 33.73
N ALA A 115 10.74 -9.61 34.29
CA ALA A 115 11.71 -8.62 33.87
C ALA A 115 13.17 -9.10 34.03
N LYS A 116 13.48 -9.78 35.15
CA LYS A 116 14.83 -10.36 35.36
C LYS A 116 15.13 -11.47 34.37
N LEU A 117 14.15 -12.32 34.08
CA LEU A 117 14.30 -13.44 33.15
C LEU A 117 14.52 -12.94 31.72
N ALA A 118 13.73 -11.97 31.27
CA ALA A 118 13.85 -11.35 29.96
C ALA A 118 15.24 -10.71 29.75
N VAL A 119 15.77 -10.01 30.76
CA VAL A 119 17.13 -9.43 30.70
C VAL A 119 18.20 -10.52 30.73
N ALA A 120 18.07 -11.51 31.61
CA ALA A 120 19.08 -12.56 31.78
C ALA A 120 19.25 -13.44 30.54
N TYR A 121 18.18 -13.67 29.79
CA TYR A 121 18.16 -14.53 28.60
C TYR A 121 17.90 -13.78 27.30
N GLU A 122 17.98 -12.44 27.33
CA GLU A 122 17.86 -11.57 26.15
C GLU A 122 16.59 -11.81 25.32
N VAL A 123 15.49 -12.14 25.99
CA VAL A 123 14.21 -12.38 25.32
C VAL A 123 13.66 -11.05 24.82
N SER A 124 13.55 -10.87 23.50
CA SER A 124 12.94 -9.68 22.92
C SER A 124 11.44 -9.67 23.22
N GLN A 125 11.00 -8.63 23.95
CA GLN A 125 9.59 -8.40 24.26
C GLN A 125 8.99 -7.24 23.44
N ALA A 126 9.74 -6.75 22.46
CA ALA A 126 9.31 -5.66 21.59
C ALA A 126 9.25 -6.17 20.15
N PRO A 127 8.21 -5.78 19.38
CA PRO A 127 8.13 -6.14 17.99
C PRO A 127 9.28 -5.50 17.20
N ALA A 128 9.85 -6.25 16.27
CA ALA A 128 10.86 -5.73 15.34
C ALA A 128 10.24 -4.76 14.32
N ILE A 129 8.94 -4.91 14.06
CA ILE A 129 8.13 -4.15 13.09
C ILE A 129 6.95 -3.55 13.83
N THR A 130 6.71 -2.26 13.63
CA THR A 130 5.54 -1.52 14.09
C THR A 130 4.25 -2.26 13.68
N PRO A 131 3.52 -2.81 14.66
CA PRO A 131 2.32 -3.57 14.38
C PRO A 131 1.22 -2.68 13.81
N ASP A 132 0.36 -3.24 12.98
CA ASP A 132 -0.74 -2.54 12.34
C ASP A 132 -2.06 -3.30 12.51
N PRO A 133 -3.05 -2.72 13.23
CA PRO A 133 -4.34 -3.38 13.42
C PRO A 133 -5.08 -3.62 12.10
N ALA A 134 -4.83 -2.83 11.04
CA ALA A 134 -5.47 -3.03 9.74
C ALA A 134 -5.01 -4.33 9.06
N ARG A 135 -3.74 -4.73 9.30
CA ARG A 135 -3.21 -6.02 8.86
C ARG A 135 -3.64 -7.16 9.77
N GLY A 136 -3.81 -6.89 11.07
CA GLY A 136 -4.27 -7.86 12.06
C GLY A 136 -5.73 -8.25 11.90
N ALA A 137 -6.60 -7.33 11.47
CA ALA A 137 -8.04 -7.55 11.33
C ALA A 137 -8.42 -8.77 10.45
N PRO A 138 -7.91 -8.92 9.21
CA PRO A 138 -8.22 -10.09 8.38
C PRO A 138 -7.66 -11.40 8.97
N LEU A 139 -6.50 -11.35 9.63
CA LEU A 139 -5.91 -12.52 10.29
C LEU A 139 -6.74 -12.96 11.50
N TYR A 140 -7.23 -12.01 12.29
CA TYR A 140 -8.17 -12.29 13.38
C TYR A 140 -9.47 -12.93 12.87
N ALA A 141 -10.03 -12.40 11.79
CA ALA A 141 -11.22 -12.96 11.17
C ALA A 141 -11.01 -14.39 10.61
N GLN A 142 -9.78 -14.70 10.19
CA GLN A 142 -9.43 -16.02 9.65
C GLN A 142 -9.15 -17.07 10.75
N HIS A 143 -8.47 -16.67 11.82
CA HIS A 143 -7.94 -17.62 12.82
C HIS A 143 -8.64 -17.57 14.17
N CYS A 144 -9.22 -16.44 14.56
CA CYS A 144 -9.65 -16.19 15.95
C CYS A 144 -11.18 -16.06 16.11
N SER A 145 -11.87 -15.46 15.13
CA SER A 145 -13.29 -15.11 15.25
C SER A 145 -14.22 -16.34 15.36
N VAL A 146 -13.79 -17.51 14.86
CA VAL A 146 -14.59 -18.74 14.93
C VAL A 146 -14.90 -19.17 16.38
N CYS A 147 -13.98 -18.89 17.31
CA CYS A 147 -14.18 -19.15 18.75
C CYS A 147 -14.47 -17.87 19.54
N HIS A 148 -13.80 -16.75 19.23
CA HIS A 148 -13.93 -15.50 19.99
C HIS A 148 -15.03 -14.54 19.47
N GLY A 149 -15.66 -14.86 18.34
CA GLY A 149 -16.66 -14.03 17.67
C GLY A 149 -16.04 -12.87 16.88
N ASP A 150 -16.75 -12.36 15.88
CA ASP A 150 -16.26 -11.25 15.01
C ASP A 150 -15.99 -9.96 15.79
N THR A 151 -16.67 -9.77 16.93
CA THR A 151 -16.52 -8.59 17.79
C THR A 151 -15.60 -8.81 18.99
N GLY A 152 -15.04 -10.03 19.13
CA GLY A 152 -14.23 -10.45 20.27
C GLY A 152 -15.01 -10.72 21.55
N ALA A 153 -16.33 -10.89 21.51
CA ALA A 153 -17.16 -11.06 22.70
C ALA A 153 -17.07 -12.46 23.35
N GLY A 154 -16.36 -13.42 22.74
CA GLY A 154 -16.30 -14.81 23.20
C GLY A 154 -17.51 -15.64 22.78
N ASP A 155 -18.26 -15.19 21.76
CA ASP A 155 -19.53 -15.75 21.31
C ASP A 155 -19.44 -16.46 19.95
N GLY A 156 -18.23 -16.88 19.56
CA GLY A 156 -18.01 -17.59 18.31
C GLY A 156 -18.70 -18.96 18.28
N PRO A 157 -19.17 -19.42 17.11
CA PRO A 157 -19.92 -20.67 16.99
C PRO A 157 -19.12 -21.91 17.42
N ALA A 158 -17.80 -21.90 17.27
CA ALA A 158 -16.93 -22.99 17.73
C ALA A 158 -16.53 -22.86 19.21
N GLY A 159 -16.85 -21.74 19.87
CA GLY A 159 -16.65 -21.57 21.31
C GLY A 159 -17.68 -22.31 22.17
N ILE A 160 -18.80 -22.73 21.57
CA ILE A 160 -19.88 -23.41 22.28
C ILE A 160 -19.42 -24.81 22.72
N GLY A 161 -19.37 -25.01 24.04
CA GLY A 161 -19.02 -26.31 24.64
C GLY A 161 -17.54 -26.51 24.95
N LEU A 162 -16.69 -25.50 24.73
CA LEU A 162 -15.31 -25.50 25.23
C LEU A 162 -15.29 -25.19 26.73
N GLU A 163 -14.37 -25.82 27.46
CA GLU A 163 -14.20 -25.61 28.90
C GLU A 163 -12.71 -25.33 29.21
N PRO A 164 -12.35 -24.12 29.68
CA PRO A 164 -13.22 -22.97 29.91
C PRO A 164 -13.72 -22.34 28.59
N PRO A 165 -14.86 -21.60 28.61
CA PRO A 165 -15.35 -20.90 27.43
C PRO A 165 -14.36 -19.84 26.94
N PRO A 166 -14.34 -19.52 25.63
CA PRO A 166 -13.48 -18.47 25.09
C PRO A 166 -13.69 -17.15 25.82
N SER A 167 -12.57 -16.52 26.16
CA SER A 167 -12.59 -15.28 26.90
C SER A 167 -13.17 -14.12 26.10
N ASN A 168 -13.91 -13.24 26.78
CA ASN A 168 -14.39 -11.98 26.21
C ASN A 168 -13.22 -10.99 26.07
N LEU A 169 -12.74 -10.80 24.84
CA LEU A 169 -11.65 -9.90 24.49
C LEU A 169 -12.07 -8.42 24.52
N ARG A 170 -13.30 -8.10 24.93
CA ARG A 170 -13.79 -6.74 25.15
C ARG A 170 -13.77 -6.35 26.63
N ASP A 171 -13.44 -7.28 27.54
CA ASP A 171 -13.32 -6.98 28.96
C ASP A 171 -12.11 -6.08 29.21
N THR A 172 -12.37 -4.79 29.39
CA THR A 172 -11.35 -3.77 29.64
C THR A 172 -10.60 -4.03 30.95
N ALA A 173 -11.25 -4.55 31.98
CA ALA A 173 -10.60 -4.80 33.27
C ALA A 173 -9.53 -5.88 33.17
N ARG A 174 -9.73 -6.86 32.28
CA ARG A 174 -8.73 -7.88 31.96
C ARG A 174 -7.67 -7.37 30.99
N LEU A 175 -8.07 -6.76 29.87
CA LEU A 175 -7.13 -6.22 28.87
C LEU A 175 -6.20 -5.13 29.43
N ASP A 176 -6.60 -4.45 30.50
CA ASP A 176 -5.77 -3.48 31.21
C ASP A 176 -4.63 -4.13 32.01
N ARG A 177 -4.74 -5.41 32.32
CA ARG A 177 -3.71 -6.18 33.06
C ARG A 177 -2.78 -6.96 32.14
N LEU A 178 -3.07 -6.98 30.84
CA LEU A 178 -2.28 -7.67 29.82
C LEU A 178 -1.49 -6.64 29.00
N SER A 179 -0.22 -6.93 28.74
CA SER A 179 0.64 -6.21 27.81
C SER A 179 0.34 -6.64 26.35
N LEU A 180 0.86 -5.93 25.33
CA LEU A 180 0.77 -6.48 23.97
C LEU A 180 1.61 -7.75 23.83
N TYR A 181 2.74 -7.82 24.52
CA TYR A 181 3.59 -8.99 24.53
C TYR A 181 2.86 -10.23 25.09
N ASP A 182 1.99 -10.04 26.10
CA ASP A 182 1.18 -11.13 26.65
C ASP A 182 0.19 -11.68 25.60
N LEU A 183 -0.45 -10.77 24.85
CA LEU A 183 -1.36 -11.13 23.76
C LEU A 183 -0.60 -11.85 22.64
N TYR A 184 0.56 -11.33 22.25
CA TYR A 184 1.46 -11.96 21.28
C TYR A 184 1.89 -13.37 21.70
N ASN A 185 2.23 -13.56 22.98
CA ASN A 185 2.64 -14.86 23.51
C ASN A 185 1.48 -15.85 23.58
N ALA A 186 0.28 -15.40 23.97
CA ALA A 186 -0.90 -16.25 23.96
C ALA A 186 -1.20 -16.80 22.56
N LEU A 187 -0.98 -16.00 21.51
CA LEU A 187 -1.09 -16.45 20.12
C LEU A 187 0.02 -17.45 19.76
N GLY A 188 1.26 -17.22 20.22
CA GLY A 188 2.39 -18.09 19.90
C GLY A 188 2.34 -19.45 20.59
N LEU A 189 2.02 -19.46 21.88
CA LEU A 189 2.15 -20.63 22.75
C LEU A 189 0.82 -21.35 23.00
N GLY A 190 -0.31 -20.72 22.66
CA GLY A 190 -1.63 -21.16 23.12
C GLY A 190 -1.78 -20.94 24.63
N ILE A 191 -2.90 -21.43 25.19
CA ILE A 191 -3.15 -21.34 26.64
C ILE A 191 -3.26 -22.76 27.20
N ALA A 192 -2.25 -23.17 27.95
CA ALA A 192 -2.18 -24.50 28.54
C ALA A 192 -3.38 -24.77 29.47
N GLY A 193 -4.02 -25.93 29.31
CA GLY A 193 -5.23 -26.29 30.07
C GLY A 193 -6.53 -25.76 29.47
N THR A 194 -6.50 -25.20 28.26
CA THR A 194 -7.68 -24.78 27.50
C THR A 194 -7.65 -25.34 26.09
N ASP A 195 -8.74 -25.19 25.35
CA ASP A 195 -8.84 -25.55 23.93
C ASP A 195 -8.21 -24.51 22.98
N MET A 196 -7.55 -23.46 23.50
CA MET A 196 -6.85 -22.47 22.67
C MET A 196 -5.47 -22.99 22.22
N PRO A 197 -5.27 -23.31 20.93
CA PRO A 197 -4.02 -23.87 20.44
C PRO A 197 -2.94 -22.81 20.26
N ALA A 198 -1.70 -23.27 20.08
CA ALA A 198 -0.59 -22.46 19.60
C ALA A 198 -0.75 -22.16 18.10
N PHE A 199 -0.52 -20.91 17.70
CA PHE A 199 -0.56 -20.49 16.29
C PHE A 199 0.83 -20.17 15.71
N ALA A 200 1.92 -20.39 16.46
CA ALA A 200 3.28 -20.10 15.97
C ALA A 200 3.66 -20.85 14.67
N ASP A 201 3.04 -22.00 14.40
CA ASP A 201 3.25 -22.76 13.16
C ASP A 201 2.47 -22.21 11.96
N GLN A 202 1.44 -21.38 12.20
CA GLN A 202 0.53 -20.84 11.19
C GLN A 202 0.72 -19.34 10.98
N LEU A 203 1.19 -18.63 12.00
CA LEU A 203 1.37 -17.19 12.04
C LEU A 203 2.82 -16.85 12.36
N ASP A 204 3.45 -16.08 11.49
CA ASP A 204 4.79 -15.56 11.75
C ASP A 204 4.79 -14.51 12.88
N ASP A 205 5.98 -14.09 13.32
CA ASP A 205 6.15 -13.12 14.42
C ASP A 205 5.35 -11.84 14.20
N ARG A 206 5.49 -11.25 13.00
CA ARG A 206 4.82 -10.01 12.61
C ARG A 206 3.30 -10.18 12.66
N GLN A 207 2.77 -11.25 12.08
CA GLN A 207 1.34 -11.52 12.04
C GLN A 207 0.76 -11.63 13.45
N ARG A 208 1.46 -12.27 14.38
CA ARG A 208 1.03 -12.35 15.79
C ARG A 208 1.00 -10.98 16.46
N TRP A 209 1.99 -10.11 16.20
CA TRP A 209 1.97 -8.74 16.69
C TRP A 209 0.85 -7.89 16.10
N ASP A 210 0.60 -8.00 14.79
CA ASP A 210 -0.50 -7.31 14.11
C ASP A 210 -1.87 -7.70 14.73
N ILE A 211 -2.08 -8.99 15.01
CA ILE A 211 -3.28 -9.50 15.69
C ILE A 211 -3.34 -9.01 17.14
N ALA A 212 -2.24 -9.03 17.90
CA ALA A 212 -2.20 -8.56 19.28
C ALA A 212 -2.63 -7.08 19.38
N THR A 213 -2.16 -6.24 18.47
CA THR A 213 -2.56 -4.83 18.37
C THR A 213 -4.02 -4.68 17.94
N TYR A 214 -4.52 -5.51 17.01
CA TYR A 214 -5.94 -5.54 16.66
C TYR A 214 -6.83 -5.90 17.87
N ILE A 215 -6.45 -6.93 18.65
CA ILE A 215 -7.17 -7.31 19.89
C ILE A 215 -7.15 -6.15 20.90
N ALA A 216 -6.02 -5.46 21.06
CA ALA A 216 -5.93 -4.30 21.94
C ALA A 216 -6.92 -3.19 21.57
N SER A 217 -7.30 -3.08 20.28
CA SER A 217 -8.26 -2.10 19.79
C SER A 217 -9.68 -2.27 20.34
N PHE A 218 -10.07 -3.47 20.78
CA PHE A 218 -11.40 -3.70 21.37
C PHE A 218 -11.62 -2.92 22.68
N SER A 219 -10.54 -2.58 23.40
CA SER A 219 -10.58 -1.79 24.63
C SER A 219 -10.22 -0.31 24.44
N ALA A 220 -9.79 0.07 23.24
CA ALA A 220 -9.33 1.43 22.97
C ALA A 220 -10.51 2.36 22.65
N GLN A 221 -10.46 3.58 23.19
CA GLN A 221 -11.38 4.65 22.81
C GLN A 221 -10.63 5.68 21.94
N PRO A 222 -11.32 6.37 21.02
CA PRO A 222 -10.72 7.45 20.25
C PRO A 222 -10.25 8.57 21.19
N VAL A 223 -8.95 8.90 21.13
CA VAL A 223 -8.38 10.02 21.90
C VAL A 223 -8.22 11.22 20.96
N ALA A 224 -8.92 12.31 21.25
CA ALA A 224 -8.93 13.50 20.38
C ALA A 224 -7.57 14.24 20.32
N THR A 225 -6.76 14.14 21.39
CA THR A 225 -5.42 14.74 21.46
C THR A 225 -4.50 13.86 22.30
N ALA A 226 -3.49 13.23 21.69
CA ALA A 226 -2.48 12.47 22.44
C ALA A 226 -1.64 13.43 23.29
N THR A 227 -1.67 13.27 24.61
CA THR A 227 -0.93 14.12 25.56
C THR A 227 0.54 13.74 25.70
N LYS A 228 0.90 12.51 25.29
CA LYS A 228 2.24 11.93 25.36
C LYS A 228 2.43 10.90 24.25
N ALA A 229 3.62 10.79 23.68
CA ALA A 229 4.01 9.69 22.78
C ALA A 229 4.75 8.61 23.56
N PHE A 230 4.31 7.36 23.44
CA PHE A 230 5.00 6.19 23.97
C PHE A 230 5.84 5.55 22.86
N ASN A 231 7.03 5.05 23.20
CA ASN A 231 7.82 4.27 22.26
C ASN A 231 7.26 2.84 22.14
N LEU A 232 7.59 2.17 21.04
CA LEU A 232 7.05 0.85 20.72
C LEU A 232 7.40 -0.23 21.76
N ALA A 233 8.59 -0.17 22.35
CA ALA A 233 9.01 -1.14 23.38
C ALA A 233 8.22 -0.97 24.69
N ASP A 234 7.81 0.25 25.02
CA ASP A 234 6.96 0.52 26.19
C ASP A 234 5.51 0.13 25.91
N LEU A 235 5.00 0.41 24.70
CA LEU A 235 3.68 -0.07 24.24
C LEU A 235 3.58 -1.59 24.26
N ALA A 236 4.68 -2.29 23.95
CA ALA A 236 4.76 -3.74 23.92
C ALA A 236 4.73 -4.35 25.33
N ARG A 237 5.56 -3.83 26.24
CA ARG A 237 5.86 -4.44 27.55
C ARG A 237 5.00 -3.99 28.70
N GLN A 238 4.50 -2.75 28.68
CA GLN A 238 3.73 -2.21 29.81
C GLN A 238 2.25 -2.53 29.67
N THR A 239 1.58 -2.67 30.81
CA THR A 239 0.12 -2.83 30.87
C THR A 239 -0.57 -1.47 31.03
N PRO A 240 -1.80 -1.27 30.49
CA PRO A 240 -2.55 -0.05 30.74
C PRO A 240 -2.76 0.26 32.24
N ALA A 241 -2.91 -0.77 33.08
CA ALA A 241 -3.04 -0.62 34.53
C ALA A 241 -1.76 -0.09 35.19
N GLU A 242 -0.57 -0.46 34.70
CA GLU A 242 0.70 0.08 35.20
C GLU A 242 0.87 1.55 34.82
N VAL A 243 0.58 1.89 33.57
CA VAL A 243 0.61 3.29 33.11
C VAL A 243 -0.41 4.12 33.89
N GLN A 244 -1.60 3.58 34.16
CA GLN A 244 -2.60 4.26 34.98
C GLN A 244 -2.12 4.49 36.41
N ALA A 245 -1.47 3.49 37.03
CA ALA A 245 -0.97 3.61 38.39
C ALA A 245 0.23 4.58 38.51
N ALA A 246 1.06 4.67 37.47
CA ALA A 246 2.25 5.51 37.46
C ALA A 246 1.98 6.96 37.00
N GLU A 247 1.12 7.13 35.99
CA GLU A 247 0.97 8.39 35.25
C GLU A 247 -0.48 8.91 35.20
N GLY A 248 -1.44 8.16 35.74
CA GLY A 248 -2.84 8.56 35.83
C GLY A 248 -3.73 8.15 34.64
N PRO A 249 -5.04 8.45 34.72
CA PRO A 249 -6.05 7.92 33.79
C PRO A 249 -5.90 8.45 32.35
N ASP A 250 -5.49 9.70 32.17
CA ASP A 250 -5.32 10.31 30.84
C ASP A 250 -4.15 9.70 30.07
N ALA A 251 -3.05 9.42 30.78
CA ALA A 251 -1.89 8.72 30.23
C ALA A 251 -2.27 7.29 29.82
N ALA A 252 -3.05 6.59 30.66
CA ALA A 252 -3.55 5.25 30.34
C ALA A 252 -4.51 5.23 29.15
N ALA A 253 -5.38 6.24 28.99
CA ALA A 253 -6.25 6.36 27.82
C ALA A 253 -5.43 6.58 26.53
N THR A 254 -4.44 7.47 26.57
CA THR A 254 -3.50 7.71 25.45
C THR A 254 -2.69 6.45 25.13
N PHE A 255 -2.23 5.74 26.16
CA PHE A 255 -1.52 4.47 26.02
C PHE A 255 -2.39 3.41 25.35
N ARG A 256 -3.65 3.22 25.78
CA ARG A 256 -4.58 2.28 25.12
C ARG A 256 -4.76 2.59 23.64
N ALA A 257 -4.94 3.87 23.28
CA ALA A 257 -5.10 4.29 21.90
C ALA A 257 -3.84 4.04 21.06
N GLN A 258 -2.66 4.44 21.55
CA GLN A 258 -1.38 4.20 20.83
C GLN A 258 -1.01 2.73 20.79
N ARG A 259 -1.42 1.92 21.76
CA ARG A 259 -1.19 0.48 21.75
C ARG A 259 -2.06 -0.24 20.72
N ALA A 260 -3.30 0.21 20.59
CA ALA A 260 -4.26 -0.29 19.59
C ALA A 260 -3.93 0.18 18.17
N GLN A 261 -3.31 1.34 18.03
CA GLN A 261 -2.82 1.86 16.77
C GLN A 261 -1.45 2.51 16.98
N PRO A 262 -0.37 1.71 16.99
CA PRO A 262 0.99 2.21 17.14
C PRO A 262 1.26 3.35 16.16
N PRO A 263 1.77 4.50 16.64
CA PRO A 263 2.00 5.65 15.78
C PRO A 263 3.03 5.28 14.72
N GLN A 264 2.56 5.20 13.47
CA GLN A 264 3.42 4.98 12.32
C GLN A 264 4.27 6.22 12.09
N VAL A 265 5.59 6.06 12.00
CA VAL A 265 6.47 7.19 11.69
C VAL A 265 6.25 7.56 10.23
N GLN A 266 5.57 8.67 9.97
CA GLN A 266 5.46 9.21 8.61
C GLN A 266 6.85 9.68 8.16
N ARG A 267 7.43 8.96 7.21
CA ARG A 267 8.76 9.23 6.63
C ARG A 267 8.58 9.61 5.17
N GLY A 268 9.33 10.61 4.70
CA GLY A 268 9.42 10.89 3.25
C GLY A 268 10.21 9.79 2.52
N PRO A 269 10.16 9.71 1.17
CA PRO A 269 10.80 8.63 0.41
C PRO A 269 12.31 8.48 0.69
N ALA A 270 13.04 9.58 0.79
CA ALA A 270 14.47 9.55 1.15
C ALA A 270 14.71 9.01 2.58
N GLN A 271 13.85 9.39 3.54
CA GLN A 271 13.95 8.93 4.92
C GLN A 271 13.58 7.44 5.06
N LEU A 272 12.70 6.94 4.21
CA LEU A 272 12.32 5.52 4.13
C LEU A 272 13.48 4.67 3.59
N LEU A 273 14.18 5.15 2.56
CA LEU A 273 15.38 4.50 2.04
C LEU A 273 16.55 4.54 3.04
N ASP A 274 16.75 5.66 3.73
CA ASP A 274 17.74 5.77 4.81
C ASP A 274 17.40 4.82 5.97
N TYR A 275 16.12 4.77 6.37
CA TYR A 275 15.64 3.83 7.38
C TYR A 275 15.90 2.37 6.99
N THR A 276 15.65 2.02 5.73
CA THR A 276 15.94 0.70 5.17
C THR A 276 17.43 0.38 5.33
N GLY A 277 18.31 1.28 4.87
CA GLY A 277 19.76 1.09 4.95
C GLY A 277 20.27 0.91 6.38
N VAL A 278 19.83 1.77 7.30
CA VAL A 278 20.22 1.70 8.73
C VAL A 278 19.71 0.42 9.39
N THR A 279 18.50 -0.03 9.05
CA THR A 279 17.91 -1.23 9.64
C THR A 279 18.61 -2.50 9.13
N LEU A 280 19.05 -2.51 7.87
CA LEU A 280 19.90 -3.59 7.36
C LEU A 280 21.27 -3.64 8.04
N ASP A 281 21.85 -2.49 8.40
CA ASP A 281 23.10 -2.47 9.18
C ASP A 281 22.91 -3.10 10.57
N LYS A 282 21.76 -2.86 11.21
CA LYS A 282 21.39 -3.53 12.47
C LYS A 282 21.20 -5.04 12.27
N SER A 283 20.54 -5.45 11.18
CA SER A 283 20.38 -6.85 10.80
C SER A 283 21.73 -7.57 10.69
N LEU A 284 22.71 -6.98 10.02
CA LEU A 284 24.05 -7.55 9.92
C LEU A 284 24.78 -7.59 11.28
N ALA A 285 24.61 -6.57 12.11
CA ALA A 285 25.19 -6.56 13.46
C ALA A 285 24.63 -7.69 14.33
N ALA A 286 23.31 -7.94 14.29
CA ALA A 286 22.69 -9.09 14.97
C ALA A 286 23.25 -10.42 14.43
N TYR A 287 23.39 -10.55 13.11
CA TYR A 287 23.97 -11.75 12.50
C TYR A 287 25.42 -12.00 12.96
N LYS A 288 26.23 -10.95 13.09
CA LYS A 288 27.60 -11.01 13.63
C LYS A 288 27.65 -11.40 15.09
N ALA A 289 26.65 -10.99 15.88
CA ALA A 289 26.51 -11.36 17.28
C ALA A 289 26.03 -12.82 17.45
N GLY A 290 25.64 -13.50 16.38
CA GLY A 290 25.12 -14.87 16.40
C GLY A 290 23.60 -14.95 16.57
N ASP A 291 22.91 -13.81 16.68
CA ASP A 291 21.46 -13.73 16.78
C ASP A 291 20.82 -13.75 15.38
N ARG A 292 20.55 -14.97 14.90
CA ARG A 292 20.09 -15.20 13.52
C ARG A 292 18.63 -14.83 13.29
N GLU A 293 17.78 -15.04 14.30
CA GLU A 293 16.35 -14.73 14.23
C GLU A 293 16.17 -13.22 14.14
N GLN A 294 16.77 -12.47 15.08
CA GLN A 294 16.72 -11.01 15.05
C GLN A 294 17.33 -10.42 13.77
N ALA A 295 18.41 -11.01 13.25
CA ALA A 295 19.00 -10.58 11.98
C ALA A 295 18.00 -10.72 10.82
N TYR A 296 17.31 -11.85 10.75
CA TYR A 296 16.30 -12.10 9.72
C TYR A 296 15.12 -11.13 9.86
N ASP A 297 14.58 -10.96 11.06
CA ASP A 297 13.43 -10.08 11.33
C ASP A 297 13.74 -8.62 11.00
N LEU A 298 14.92 -8.12 11.35
CA LEU A 298 15.36 -6.78 10.98
C LEU A 298 15.49 -6.61 9.46
N SER A 299 15.86 -7.67 8.72
CA SER A 299 15.90 -7.62 7.25
C SER A 299 14.49 -7.59 6.61
N VAL A 300 13.51 -8.17 7.28
CA VAL A 300 12.10 -8.11 6.90
C VAL A 300 11.54 -6.72 7.21
N ALA A 301 11.82 -6.20 8.40
CA ALA A 301 11.43 -4.87 8.86
C ALA A 301 11.94 -3.76 7.93
N ALA A 302 13.22 -3.83 7.55
CA ALA A 302 13.83 -2.86 6.64
C ALA A 302 13.06 -2.76 5.31
N TYR A 303 12.59 -3.89 4.79
CA TYR A 303 11.85 -3.93 3.54
C TYR A 303 10.43 -3.37 3.72
N LEU A 304 9.65 -3.88 4.67
CA LEU A 304 8.23 -3.54 4.79
C LEU A 304 7.99 -2.11 5.29
N GLU A 305 8.77 -1.64 6.26
CA GLU A 305 8.58 -0.30 6.84
C GLU A 305 9.42 0.78 6.15
N GLY A 306 10.21 0.39 5.17
CA GLY A 306 11.13 1.26 4.45
C GLY A 306 10.88 1.17 2.96
N PHE A 307 11.42 0.14 2.32
CA PHE A 307 11.44 0.03 0.87
C PHE A 307 10.06 -0.17 0.23
N GLU A 308 9.18 -1.02 0.78
CA GLU A 308 7.84 -1.29 0.26
C GLU A 308 7.02 0.00 0.09
N LEU A 309 7.14 0.91 1.07
CA LEU A 309 6.42 2.19 1.08
C LEU A 309 6.89 3.17 -0.01
N VAL A 310 8.05 2.93 -0.64
CA VAL A 310 8.56 3.75 -1.75
C VAL A 310 8.51 3.04 -3.10
N GLU A 311 8.04 1.79 -3.17
CA GLU A 311 8.00 1.03 -4.42
C GLU A 311 7.18 1.72 -5.50
N SER A 312 5.98 2.21 -5.16
CA SER A 312 5.13 2.95 -6.09
C SER A 312 5.79 4.25 -6.58
N SER A 313 6.52 4.93 -5.70
CA SER A 313 7.26 6.14 -6.05
C SER A 313 8.44 5.84 -6.99
N LEU A 314 9.13 4.71 -6.77
CA LEU A 314 10.21 4.25 -7.63
C LEU A 314 9.70 3.71 -8.95
N ASP A 315 8.57 3.01 -8.99
CA ASP A 315 7.96 2.52 -10.23
C ASP A 315 7.62 3.65 -11.19
N ASN A 316 7.16 4.79 -10.65
CA ASN A 316 6.87 5.99 -11.43
C ASN A 316 8.14 6.64 -12.02
N VAL A 317 9.33 6.34 -11.50
CA VAL A 317 10.60 6.92 -11.97
C VAL A 317 11.41 5.91 -12.79
N ASP A 318 11.64 4.72 -12.25
CA ASP A 318 12.31 3.60 -12.90
C ASP A 318 11.91 2.25 -12.25
N ALA A 319 10.96 1.56 -12.88
CA ALA A 319 10.49 0.25 -12.43
C ALA A 319 11.56 -0.85 -12.46
N ASN A 320 12.61 -0.72 -13.28
CA ASN A 320 13.71 -1.68 -13.31
C ASN A 320 14.60 -1.51 -12.07
N VAL A 321 14.89 -0.26 -11.68
CA VAL A 321 15.65 0.00 -10.45
C VAL A 321 14.87 -0.45 -9.22
N ARG A 322 13.54 -0.27 -9.19
CA ARG A 322 12.68 -0.84 -8.13
C ARG A 322 12.85 -2.35 -8.02
N LYS A 323 12.63 -3.09 -9.12
CA LYS A 323 12.72 -4.57 -9.17
C LYS A 323 14.13 -5.07 -8.83
N ASP A 324 15.17 -4.40 -9.31
CA ASP A 324 16.56 -4.76 -9.01
C ASP A 324 16.91 -4.55 -7.53
N THR A 325 16.36 -3.49 -6.92
CA THR A 325 16.54 -3.20 -5.50
C THR A 325 15.80 -4.22 -4.64
N GLU A 326 14.54 -4.51 -4.95
CA GLU A 326 13.74 -5.57 -4.31
C GLU A 326 14.47 -6.91 -4.35
N LYS A 327 14.92 -7.33 -5.53
CA LYS A 327 15.67 -8.58 -5.73
C LYS A 327 16.95 -8.63 -4.90
N SER A 328 17.65 -7.50 -4.75
CA SER A 328 18.88 -7.43 -3.96
C SER A 328 18.60 -7.52 -2.45
N LEU A 329 17.51 -6.90 -1.98
CA LEU A 329 17.04 -7.01 -0.59
C LEU A 329 16.61 -8.44 -0.26
N MET A 330 15.87 -9.09 -1.15
CA MET A 330 15.50 -10.50 -1.02
C MET A 330 16.72 -11.42 -1.00
N ALA A 331 17.72 -11.16 -1.87
CA ALA A 331 18.94 -11.95 -1.90
C ALA A 331 19.78 -11.82 -0.60
N TYR A 332 19.78 -10.64 0.01
CA TYR A 332 20.37 -10.44 1.34
C TYR A 332 19.59 -11.22 2.40
N ARG A 333 18.27 -11.09 2.45
CA ARG A 333 17.41 -11.85 3.39
C ARG A 333 17.62 -13.36 3.27
N GLN A 334 17.63 -13.88 2.05
CA GLN A 334 17.89 -15.31 1.80
C GLN A 334 19.26 -15.74 2.33
N SER A 335 20.29 -14.89 2.20
CA SER A 335 21.63 -15.21 2.70
C SER A 335 21.68 -15.38 4.23
N LEU A 336 20.82 -14.68 4.97
CA LEU A 336 20.66 -14.82 6.42
C LEU A 336 19.97 -16.15 6.74
N GLN A 337 18.88 -16.47 6.03
CA GLN A 337 18.12 -17.70 6.20
C GLN A 337 18.97 -18.95 5.90
N ASP A 338 19.73 -18.91 4.81
CA ASP A 338 20.66 -19.98 4.40
C ASP A 338 21.90 -20.07 5.30
N SER A 339 22.05 -19.14 6.25
CA SER A 339 23.19 -19.08 7.19
C SER A 339 24.55 -19.07 6.50
N LEU A 340 24.67 -18.27 5.42
CA LEU A 340 25.90 -18.19 4.64
C LEU A 340 27.08 -17.63 5.46
N PRO A 341 28.35 -17.91 5.06
CA PRO A 341 29.52 -17.33 5.70
C PRO A 341 29.46 -15.80 5.71
N LEU A 342 29.90 -15.19 6.82
CA LEU A 342 29.82 -13.74 7.04
C LEU A 342 30.30 -12.88 5.85
N PRO A 343 31.42 -13.18 5.17
CA PRO A 343 31.87 -12.38 4.02
C PRO A 343 30.86 -12.37 2.85
N GLN A 344 30.11 -13.46 2.67
CA GLN A 344 29.09 -13.53 1.61
C GLN A 344 27.84 -12.73 1.98
N VAL A 345 27.42 -12.79 3.25
CA VAL A 345 26.30 -11.99 3.78
C VAL A 345 26.62 -10.49 3.68
N GLU A 346 27.83 -10.09 4.07
CA GLU A 346 28.32 -8.70 3.92
C GLU A 346 28.31 -8.26 2.45
N GLN A 347 28.78 -9.12 1.54
CA GLN A 347 28.75 -8.82 0.11
C GLN A 347 27.31 -8.62 -0.41
N LYS A 348 26.36 -9.45 0.02
CA LYS A 348 24.94 -9.30 -0.37
C LYS A 348 24.34 -8.01 0.17
N LEU A 349 24.70 -7.64 1.40
CA LEU A 349 24.28 -6.37 1.98
C LEU A 349 24.82 -5.17 1.20
N GLU A 350 26.10 -5.17 0.86
CA GLU A 350 26.72 -4.08 0.10
C GLU A 350 26.05 -3.89 -1.27
N VAL A 351 25.70 -4.99 -1.95
CA VAL A 351 24.92 -4.93 -3.20
C VAL A 351 23.54 -4.33 -2.97
N ALA A 352 22.83 -4.75 -1.92
CA ALA A 352 21.52 -4.20 -1.58
C ALA A 352 21.59 -2.70 -1.24
N LYS A 353 22.57 -2.27 -0.45
CA LYS A 353 22.80 -0.86 -0.11
C LYS A 353 23.18 -0.02 -1.32
N ALA A 354 23.95 -0.57 -2.26
CA ALA A 354 24.27 0.12 -3.51
C ALA A 354 23.00 0.40 -4.34
N ARG A 355 22.07 -0.57 -4.43
CA ARG A 355 20.78 -0.40 -5.10
C ARG A 355 19.83 0.55 -4.38
N LEU A 356 19.82 0.54 -3.05
CA LEU A 356 19.09 1.53 -2.25
C LEU A 356 19.62 2.95 -2.50
N LYS A 357 20.94 3.13 -2.63
CA LYS A 357 21.54 4.42 -2.95
C LYS A 357 21.19 4.91 -4.35
N GLU A 358 21.15 4.01 -5.33
CA GLU A 358 20.67 4.30 -6.69
C GLU A 358 19.20 4.74 -6.67
N SER A 359 18.34 3.98 -5.97
CA SER A 359 16.93 4.33 -5.72
C SER A 359 16.78 5.72 -5.07
N ALA A 360 17.62 6.02 -4.08
CA ALA A 360 17.61 7.32 -3.41
C ALA A 360 18.05 8.47 -4.34
N GLY A 361 18.99 8.21 -5.25
CA GLY A 361 19.43 9.19 -6.25
C GLY A 361 18.33 9.56 -7.24
N LEU A 362 17.49 8.60 -7.61
CA LEU A 362 16.33 8.82 -8.48
C LEU A 362 15.24 9.62 -7.77
N LEU A 363 14.87 9.22 -6.55
CA LEU A 363 13.85 9.90 -5.75
C LEU A 363 14.29 11.26 -5.18
N GLY A 364 15.61 11.49 -5.03
CA GLY A 364 16.17 12.75 -4.55
C GLY A 364 16.28 13.85 -5.61
N SER A 365 15.81 13.61 -6.85
CA SER A 365 15.89 14.55 -7.97
C SER A 365 14.69 15.50 -8.07
N ASP A 366 14.27 16.09 -6.95
CA ASP A 366 13.10 16.99 -6.82
C ASP A 366 13.12 18.21 -7.78
N GLY A 367 14.29 18.61 -8.30
CA GLY A 367 14.41 19.78 -9.19
C GLY A 367 13.95 19.53 -10.63
N LEU A 368 14.05 18.29 -11.13
CA LEU A 368 13.68 17.96 -12.52
C LEU A 368 12.17 17.71 -12.64
N SER A 369 11.54 17.06 -11.65
CA SER A 369 10.10 16.76 -11.62
C SER A 369 9.23 18.02 -11.53
N LEU A 370 9.64 19.05 -10.77
CA LEU A 370 8.94 20.33 -10.67
C LEU A 370 8.86 21.05 -12.01
N SER A 371 9.98 21.14 -12.73
CA SER A 371 10.01 21.79 -14.05
C SER A 371 9.21 21.02 -15.10
N LEU A 372 9.28 19.69 -15.08
CA LEU A 372 8.48 18.83 -15.96
C LEU A 372 6.98 18.93 -15.66
N SER A 373 6.58 18.96 -14.38
CA SER A 373 5.17 19.11 -13.97
C SER A 373 4.61 20.47 -14.38
N TYR A 374 5.41 21.53 -14.21
CA TYR A 374 5.05 22.88 -14.67
C TYR A 374 4.88 22.93 -16.19
N ILE A 375 5.86 22.42 -16.95
CA ILE A 375 5.83 22.42 -18.42
C ILE A 375 4.67 21.56 -18.93
N SER A 376 4.42 20.41 -18.31
CA SER A 376 3.34 19.50 -18.71
C SER A 376 1.97 20.13 -18.47
N GLY A 377 1.74 20.69 -17.29
CA GLY A 377 0.50 21.42 -16.99
C GLY A 377 0.28 22.59 -17.96
N LEU A 378 1.33 23.37 -18.22
CA LEU A 378 1.30 24.47 -19.19
C LEU A 378 0.92 23.97 -20.59
N LEU A 379 1.60 22.94 -21.12
CA LEU A 379 1.40 22.45 -22.48
C LEU A 379 0.03 21.80 -22.67
N ILE A 380 -0.46 21.03 -21.69
CA ILE A 380 -1.78 20.40 -21.74
C ILE A 380 -2.86 21.47 -21.88
N LEU A 381 -2.91 22.44 -20.96
CA LEU A 381 -3.96 23.45 -20.99
C LEU A 381 -3.82 24.36 -22.22
N LEU A 382 -2.59 24.74 -22.59
CA LEU A 382 -2.34 25.58 -23.76
C LEU A 382 -2.80 24.89 -25.06
N ARG A 383 -2.56 23.59 -25.21
CA ARG A 383 -2.96 22.83 -26.39
C ARG A 383 -4.48 22.77 -26.50
N GLU A 384 -5.15 22.16 -25.52
CA GLU A 384 -6.60 21.91 -25.62
C GLU A 384 -7.40 23.21 -25.53
N GLY A 385 -6.92 24.17 -24.72
CA GLY A 385 -7.50 25.51 -24.67
C GLY A 385 -7.41 26.26 -26.00
N LEU A 386 -6.29 26.11 -26.73
CA LEU A 386 -6.14 26.72 -28.05
C LEU A 386 -7.10 26.09 -29.07
N GLU A 387 -7.27 24.77 -29.03
CA GLU A 387 -8.23 24.07 -29.90
C GLU A 387 -9.65 24.57 -29.66
N ALA A 388 -10.07 24.70 -28.39
CA ALA A 388 -11.37 25.25 -28.03
C ALA A 388 -11.57 26.68 -28.60
N ILE A 389 -10.56 27.55 -28.44
CA ILE A 389 -10.58 28.92 -28.94
C ILE A 389 -10.66 28.96 -30.47
N LEU A 390 -9.90 28.12 -31.17
CA LEU A 390 -9.89 28.08 -32.64
C LEU A 390 -11.22 27.60 -33.20
N VAL A 391 -11.84 26.59 -32.60
CA VAL A 391 -13.16 26.11 -33.00
C VAL A 391 -14.22 27.17 -32.76
N LEU A 392 -14.22 27.83 -31.59
CA LEU A 392 -15.13 28.94 -31.32
C LEU A 392 -14.91 30.11 -32.28
N ALA A 393 -13.66 30.47 -32.57
CA ALA A 393 -13.32 31.52 -33.52
C ALA A 393 -13.83 31.19 -34.93
N ALA A 394 -13.70 29.94 -35.38
CA ALA A 394 -14.22 29.48 -36.67
C ALA A 394 -15.76 29.57 -36.73
N ILE A 395 -16.46 29.14 -35.68
CA ILE A 395 -17.92 29.24 -35.58
C ILE A 395 -18.36 30.72 -35.61
N LEU A 396 -17.70 31.57 -34.82
CA LEU A 396 -18.02 33.00 -34.75
C LEU A 396 -17.71 33.72 -36.07
N ALA A 397 -16.59 33.40 -36.72
CA ALA A 397 -16.24 33.94 -38.03
C ALA A 397 -17.26 33.54 -39.10
N PHE A 398 -17.73 32.29 -39.07
CA PHE A 398 -18.78 31.80 -39.96
C PHE A 398 -20.11 32.55 -39.74
N LEU A 399 -20.53 32.74 -38.49
CA LEU A 399 -21.76 33.47 -38.16
C LEU A 399 -21.70 34.95 -38.57
N ARG A 400 -20.52 35.57 -38.43
CA ARG A 400 -20.27 36.95 -38.91
C ARG A 400 -20.34 37.03 -40.44
N ASN A 401 -19.72 36.09 -41.16
CA ASN A 401 -19.69 36.07 -42.61
C ASN A 401 -21.03 35.71 -43.27
N THR A 402 -21.91 34.99 -42.56
CA THR A 402 -23.24 34.58 -43.04
C THR A 402 -24.38 35.50 -42.60
N GLY A 403 -24.07 36.59 -41.88
CA GLY A 403 -25.07 37.56 -41.41
C GLY A 403 -25.95 37.11 -40.24
N GLN A 404 -25.70 35.93 -39.66
CA GLN A 404 -26.50 35.36 -38.56
C GLN A 404 -26.02 35.84 -37.17
N GLN A 405 -25.93 37.16 -36.98
CA GLN A 405 -25.47 37.78 -35.72
C GLN A 405 -26.31 37.36 -34.49
N SER A 406 -27.59 37.03 -34.69
CA SER A 406 -28.51 36.60 -33.63
C SER A 406 -28.13 35.24 -33.02
N ALA A 407 -27.40 34.39 -33.75
CA ALA A 407 -26.95 33.08 -33.28
C ALA A 407 -25.70 33.15 -32.38
N VAL A 408 -24.96 34.27 -32.39
CA VAL A 408 -23.75 34.47 -31.56
C VAL A 408 -24.06 34.33 -30.07
N ARG A 409 -25.23 34.82 -29.62
CA ARG A 409 -25.66 34.63 -28.22
C ARG A 409 -25.85 33.15 -27.87
N SER A 410 -26.33 32.35 -28.81
CA SER A 410 -26.55 30.91 -28.59
C SER A 410 -25.22 30.16 -28.46
N VAL A 411 -24.22 30.54 -29.28
CA VAL A 411 -22.83 30.06 -29.12
C VAL A 411 -22.29 30.39 -27.73
N ASN A 412 -22.52 31.62 -27.26
CA ASN A 412 -22.05 32.05 -25.93
C ASN A 412 -22.67 31.26 -24.78
N VAL A 413 -23.97 30.95 -24.87
CA VAL A 413 -24.64 30.07 -23.92
C VAL A 413 -24.05 28.65 -23.99
N GLY A 414 -23.78 28.15 -25.21
CA GLY A 414 -23.21 26.82 -25.42
C GLY A 414 -21.87 26.61 -24.71
N TRP A 415 -20.89 27.49 -24.94
CA TRP A 415 -19.58 27.33 -24.29
C TRP A 415 -19.62 27.63 -22.79
N GLY A 416 -20.49 28.55 -22.33
CA GLY A 416 -20.69 28.80 -20.91
C GLY A 416 -21.24 27.58 -20.17
N LEU A 417 -22.21 26.87 -20.77
CA LEU A 417 -22.73 25.62 -20.23
C LEU A 417 -21.68 24.50 -20.22
N ALA A 418 -20.81 24.45 -21.23
CA ALA A 418 -19.73 23.48 -21.29
C ALA A 418 -18.74 23.63 -20.13
N LEU A 419 -18.39 24.87 -19.76
CA LEU A 419 -17.54 25.14 -18.59
C LEU A 419 -18.19 24.68 -17.28
N LEU A 420 -19.48 24.95 -17.09
CA LEU A 420 -20.23 24.50 -15.91
C LEU A 420 -20.29 22.97 -15.83
N ALA A 421 -20.55 22.29 -16.95
CA ALA A 421 -20.54 20.83 -17.03
C ALA A 421 -19.15 20.26 -16.75
N GLY A 422 -18.08 20.91 -17.24
CA GLY A 422 -16.70 20.54 -16.94
C GLY A 422 -16.38 20.62 -15.45
N LEU A 423 -16.75 21.72 -14.78
CA LEU A 423 -16.59 21.85 -13.32
C LEU A 423 -17.35 20.77 -12.54
N GLY A 424 -18.57 20.43 -12.98
CA GLY A 424 -19.34 19.34 -12.39
C GLY A 424 -18.67 17.97 -12.57
N THR A 425 -18.07 17.73 -13.75
CA THR A 425 -17.35 16.49 -14.06
C THR A 425 -16.08 16.35 -13.22
N TRP A 426 -15.32 17.44 -13.08
CA TRP A 426 -14.13 17.47 -12.22
C TRP A 426 -14.46 17.23 -10.74
N ALA A 427 -15.52 17.88 -10.22
CA ALA A 427 -15.95 17.68 -8.84
C ALA A 427 -16.40 16.23 -8.56
N LEU A 428 -17.08 15.60 -9.53
CA LEU A 428 -17.48 14.20 -9.43
C LEU A 428 -16.25 13.27 -9.44
N ALA A 429 -15.28 13.52 -10.32
CA ALA A 429 -14.05 12.73 -10.41
C ALA A 429 -13.24 12.80 -9.10
N ALA A 430 -13.06 14.01 -8.55
CA ALA A 430 -12.37 14.23 -7.29
C ALA A 430 -13.04 13.53 -6.09
N TYR A 431 -14.38 13.44 -6.08
CA TYR A 431 -15.13 12.75 -5.02
C TYR A 431 -14.99 11.22 -5.10
N VAL A 432 -14.94 10.65 -6.30
CA VAL A 432 -14.90 9.20 -6.51
C VAL A 432 -13.52 8.61 -6.19
N ILE A 433 -12.43 9.35 -6.41
CA ILE A 433 -11.05 8.86 -6.26
C ILE A 433 -10.57 8.77 -4.80
N ASP A 434 -11.19 9.50 -3.87
CA ASP A 434 -10.82 9.49 -2.45
C ASP A 434 -11.23 8.18 -1.72
N VAL A 435 -11.99 7.30 -2.39
CA VAL A 435 -12.57 6.08 -1.81
C VAL A 435 -11.79 4.84 -2.29
N SER A 436 -10.75 4.45 -1.53
CA SER A 436 -10.03 3.16 -1.56
C SER A 436 -9.04 2.88 -2.72
N GLY A 437 -7.79 2.54 -2.35
CA GLY A 437 -6.68 2.31 -3.29
C GLY A 437 -6.81 1.10 -4.23
N ALA A 438 -7.57 0.07 -3.85
CA ALA A 438 -7.82 -1.08 -4.73
C ALA A 438 -8.74 -0.74 -5.92
N GLN A 439 -9.56 0.31 -5.82
CA GLN A 439 -10.41 0.78 -6.92
C GLN A 439 -9.66 1.71 -7.88
N ARG A 440 -8.47 2.19 -7.49
CA ARG A 440 -7.69 3.18 -8.26
C ARG A 440 -7.16 2.59 -9.57
N GLU A 441 -6.50 1.44 -9.52
CA GLU A 441 -5.98 0.75 -10.72
C GLU A 441 -7.09 0.36 -11.70
N LEU A 442 -8.25 -0.04 -11.16
CA LEU A 442 -9.43 -0.38 -11.95
C LEU A 442 -10.04 0.86 -12.63
N LEU A 443 -10.13 1.97 -11.92
CA LEU A 443 -10.59 3.26 -12.45
C LEU A 443 -9.62 3.80 -13.50
N GLU A 444 -8.31 3.69 -13.27
CA GLU A 444 -7.28 4.08 -14.23
C GLU A 444 -7.37 3.27 -15.53
N GLY A 445 -7.48 1.95 -15.43
CA GLY A 445 -7.64 1.10 -16.61
C GLY A 445 -8.95 1.37 -17.36
N ALA A 446 -10.07 1.54 -16.64
CA ALA A 446 -11.36 1.82 -17.24
C ALA A 446 -11.41 3.19 -17.92
N THR A 447 -10.86 4.23 -17.28
CA THR A 447 -10.81 5.58 -17.83
C THR A 447 -9.89 5.68 -19.04
N ALA A 448 -8.72 5.01 -19.02
CA ALA A 448 -7.80 4.97 -20.15
C ALA A 448 -8.42 4.25 -21.38
N LEU A 449 -9.13 3.13 -21.18
CA LEU A 449 -9.83 2.46 -22.28
C LEU A 449 -10.99 3.31 -22.82
N PHE A 450 -11.74 3.97 -21.93
CA PHE A 450 -12.79 4.91 -22.34
C PHE A 450 -12.21 6.07 -23.15
N ALA A 451 -11.10 6.66 -22.69
CA ALA A 451 -10.38 7.71 -23.39
C ALA A 451 -9.87 7.23 -24.75
N SER A 452 -9.32 6.02 -24.85
CA SER A 452 -8.90 5.41 -26.12
C SER A 452 -10.05 5.39 -27.15
N VAL A 453 -11.22 4.86 -26.76
CA VAL A 453 -12.39 4.78 -27.64
C VAL A 453 -12.89 6.18 -28.03
N MET A 454 -12.96 7.09 -27.06
CA MET A 454 -13.45 8.45 -27.27
C MET A 454 -12.52 9.25 -28.19
N VAL A 455 -11.22 9.25 -27.91
CA VAL A 455 -10.20 9.96 -28.70
C VAL A 455 -10.13 9.39 -30.13
N LEU A 456 -10.25 8.07 -30.29
CA LEU A 456 -10.33 7.44 -31.61
C LEU A 456 -11.56 7.92 -32.39
N TRP A 457 -12.74 7.91 -31.75
CA TRP A 457 -13.97 8.41 -32.35
C TRP A 457 -13.83 9.88 -32.78
N LEU A 458 -13.17 10.70 -31.96
CA LEU A 458 -12.91 12.12 -32.22
C LEU A 458 -11.90 12.36 -33.33
N GLY A 459 -10.80 11.60 -33.36
CA GLY A 459 -9.80 11.68 -34.42
C GLY A 459 -10.43 11.39 -35.79
N VAL A 460 -11.26 10.35 -35.87
CA VAL A 460 -12.01 10.00 -37.10
C VAL A 460 -13.00 11.10 -37.46
N TRP A 461 -13.75 11.64 -36.49
CA TRP A 461 -14.69 12.73 -36.71
C TRP A 461 -14.02 14.00 -37.26
N MET A 462 -12.82 14.35 -36.74
CA MET A 462 -12.04 15.49 -37.22
C MET A 462 -11.48 15.24 -38.63
N HIS A 463 -11.04 14.02 -38.92
CA HIS A 463 -10.54 13.63 -40.23
C HIS A 463 -11.60 13.76 -41.32
N ASP A 464 -12.83 13.27 -41.07
CA ASP A 464 -13.95 13.36 -42.00
C ASP A 464 -14.37 14.82 -42.31
N ARG A 465 -14.01 15.75 -41.43
CA ARG A 465 -14.38 17.17 -41.49
C ARG A 465 -13.23 18.10 -41.87
N ARG A 466 -12.09 17.55 -42.32
CA ARG A 466 -10.89 18.31 -42.71
C ARG A 466 -11.12 19.32 -43.86
N HIS A 467 -12.23 19.21 -44.59
CA HIS A 467 -12.59 20.10 -45.69
C HIS A 467 -13.73 21.07 -45.32
N ALA A 468 -13.53 22.36 -45.62
CA ALA A 468 -14.50 23.42 -45.36
C ALA A 468 -15.90 23.16 -45.97
N ALA A 469 -15.98 22.43 -47.08
CA ALA A 469 -17.25 22.08 -47.74
C ALA A 469 -18.07 21.05 -46.95
N ALA A 470 -17.44 20.02 -46.38
CA ALA A 470 -18.13 19.02 -45.54
C ALA A 470 -18.69 19.64 -44.26
N TRP A 471 -17.96 20.61 -43.70
CA TRP A 471 -18.45 21.43 -42.58
C TRP A 471 -19.67 22.28 -42.98
N GLN A 472 -19.62 22.92 -44.16
CA GLN A 472 -20.75 23.72 -44.67
C GLN A 472 -22.02 22.88 -44.87
N ASP A 473 -21.91 21.65 -45.37
CA ASP A 473 -23.06 20.75 -45.58
C ASP A 473 -23.65 20.23 -44.26
N TYR A 474 -22.81 19.92 -43.27
CA TYR A 474 -23.26 19.54 -41.92
C TYR A 474 -24.01 20.70 -41.22
N VAL A 475 -23.49 21.93 -41.35
CA VAL A 475 -24.12 23.12 -40.77
C VAL A 475 -25.43 23.42 -41.50
N LYS A 476 -25.48 23.32 -42.84
CA LYS A 476 -26.72 23.49 -43.61
C LYS A 476 -27.79 22.46 -43.24
N SER A 477 -27.43 21.19 -43.11
CA SER A 477 -28.38 20.15 -42.70
C SER A 477 -28.87 20.32 -41.26
N SER A 478 -28.00 20.78 -40.35
CA SER A 478 -28.37 21.10 -38.96
C SER A 478 -29.27 22.35 -38.84
N LEU A 479 -29.28 23.22 -39.85
CA LEU A 479 -30.12 24.43 -39.92
C LEU A 479 -31.54 24.17 -40.46
N VAL A 480 -31.73 23.14 -41.29
CA VAL A 480 -33.02 22.87 -41.97
C VAL A 480 -34.04 22.19 -41.03
N GLY A 481 -33.58 21.52 -39.97
CA GLY A 481 -34.45 20.90 -38.95
C GLY A 481 -34.94 21.87 -37.86
N GLY A 482 -35.66 22.94 -38.22
CA GLY A 482 -36.54 23.72 -37.32
C GLY A 482 -35.96 24.41 -36.05
N GLY A 483 -34.67 24.25 -35.74
CA GLY A 483 -34.05 24.68 -34.48
C GLY A 483 -32.82 25.57 -34.64
N GLY A 484 -32.72 26.37 -35.70
CA GLY A 484 -31.49 27.04 -36.15
C GLY A 484 -30.73 27.89 -35.11
N ARG A 485 -31.35 28.28 -33.99
CA ARG A 485 -30.65 28.96 -32.86
C ARG A 485 -30.06 27.97 -31.84
N PHE A 486 -30.76 26.86 -31.59
CA PHE A 486 -30.33 25.84 -30.63
C PHE A 486 -29.17 24.99 -31.18
N GLY A 487 -29.14 24.74 -32.49
CA GLY A 487 -28.06 23.98 -33.14
C GLY A 487 -26.66 24.58 -32.91
N PHE A 488 -26.52 25.91 -32.92
CA PHE A 488 -25.23 26.56 -32.66
C PHE A 488 -24.82 26.53 -31.18
N ALA A 489 -25.78 26.52 -30.25
CA ALA A 489 -25.49 26.36 -28.82
C ALA A 489 -25.00 24.94 -28.53
N VAL A 490 -25.68 23.93 -29.07
CA VAL A 490 -25.30 22.52 -28.95
C VAL A 490 -23.93 22.26 -29.57
N LEU A 491 -23.69 22.82 -30.77
CA LEU A 491 -22.40 22.71 -31.44
C LEU A 491 -21.28 23.32 -30.59
N ALA A 492 -21.45 24.54 -30.11
CA ALA A 492 -20.46 25.21 -29.27
C ALA A 492 -20.25 24.47 -27.93
N PHE A 493 -21.33 23.96 -27.32
CA PHE A 493 -21.27 23.16 -26.10
C PHE A 493 -20.41 21.91 -26.30
N PHE A 494 -20.74 21.05 -27.26
CA PHE A 494 -20.01 19.80 -27.46
C PHE A 494 -18.57 20.05 -27.93
N SER A 495 -18.32 21.07 -28.75
CA SER A 495 -16.97 21.43 -29.16
C SER A 495 -16.09 21.84 -27.98
N VAL A 496 -16.60 22.67 -27.06
CA VAL A 496 -15.82 23.15 -25.91
C VAL A 496 -15.76 22.10 -24.81
N TYR A 497 -16.86 21.43 -24.52
CA TYR A 497 -16.93 20.38 -23.50
C TYR A 497 -15.97 19.24 -23.79
N ARG A 498 -15.78 18.89 -25.07
CA ARG A 498 -14.78 17.92 -25.51
C ARG A 498 -13.36 18.29 -25.04
N GLU A 499 -12.91 19.50 -25.38
CA GLU A 499 -11.57 19.95 -24.99
C GLU A 499 -11.43 20.02 -23.46
N LEU A 500 -12.49 20.47 -22.77
CA LEU A 500 -12.51 20.49 -21.29
C LEU A 500 -12.42 19.10 -20.68
N PHE A 501 -13.11 18.12 -21.26
CA PHE A 501 -13.07 16.74 -20.78
C PHE A 501 -11.67 16.14 -20.93
N GLU A 502 -11.00 16.41 -22.06
CA GLU A 502 -9.61 16.02 -22.25
C GLU A 502 -8.68 16.70 -21.23
N VAL A 503 -8.81 18.02 -21.04
CA VAL A 503 -8.06 18.76 -19.99
C VAL A 503 -8.24 18.12 -18.62
N ILE A 504 -9.47 17.78 -18.23
CA ILE A 504 -9.77 17.17 -16.92
C ILE A 504 -9.02 15.84 -16.78
N LEU A 505 -9.13 14.94 -17.76
CA LEU A 505 -8.47 13.64 -17.72
C LEU A 505 -6.94 13.78 -17.65
N PHE A 506 -6.34 14.62 -18.51
CA PHE A 506 -4.90 14.82 -18.51
C PHE A 506 -4.39 15.49 -17.22
N TYR A 507 -5.11 16.47 -16.70
CA TYR A 507 -4.76 17.11 -15.44
C TYR A 507 -4.89 16.17 -14.25
N GLU A 508 -5.89 15.30 -14.25
CA GLU A 508 -6.06 14.28 -13.21
C GLU A 508 -4.89 13.29 -13.23
N THR A 509 -4.51 12.79 -14.41
CA THR A 509 -3.32 11.92 -14.53
C THR A 509 -2.04 12.63 -14.09
N LEU A 510 -1.86 13.89 -14.49
CA LEU A 510 -0.68 14.68 -14.12
C LEU A 510 -0.67 15.00 -12.61
N TRP A 511 -1.83 15.26 -12.02
CA TRP A 511 -1.99 15.54 -10.59
C TRP A 511 -1.60 14.33 -9.73
N LEU A 512 -1.97 13.13 -10.18
CA LEU A 512 -1.60 11.88 -9.54
C LEU A 512 -0.09 11.59 -9.67
N GLN A 513 0.48 11.81 -10.86
CA GLN A 513 1.91 11.58 -11.12
C GLN A 513 2.82 12.60 -10.41
N ALA A 514 2.40 13.85 -10.32
CA ALA A 514 3.21 14.92 -9.74
C ALA A 514 3.33 14.84 -8.21
N GLY A 515 2.38 14.20 -7.54
CA GLY A 515 2.33 14.08 -6.08
C GLY A 515 2.29 15.42 -5.31
N PRO A 516 2.31 15.39 -3.97
CA PRO A 516 2.12 16.60 -3.14
C PRO A 516 3.15 17.71 -3.40
N ALA A 517 4.39 17.34 -3.73
CA ALA A 517 5.46 18.30 -4.03
C ALA A 517 5.27 18.99 -5.39
N GLY A 518 4.73 18.28 -6.40
CA GLY A 518 4.55 18.78 -7.75
C GLY A 518 3.22 19.51 -8.00
N HIS A 519 2.21 19.36 -7.12
CA HIS A 519 0.90 20.01 -7.27
C HIS A 519 0.98 21.51 -7.50
N ASN A 520 1.84 22.21 -6.75
CA ASN A 520 2.05 23.66 -6.93
C ASN A 520 2.62 24.01 -8.30
N ALA A 521 3.49 23.17 -8.87
CA ALA A 521 4.05 23.37 -10.20
C ALA A 521 2.99 23.14 -11.29
N VAL A 522 2.15 22.12 -11.15
CA VAL A 522 1.01 21.87 -12.07
C VAL A 522 0.03 23.05 -12.08
N LEU A 523 -0.32 23.57 -10.90
CA LEU A 523 -1.18 24.76 -10.77
C LEU A 523 -0.54 26.00 -11.37
N ALA A 524 0.76 26.22 -11.13
CA ALA A 524 1.49 27.34 -11.70
C ALA A 524 1.53 27.25 -13.24
N GLY A 525 1.80 26.07 -13.79
CA GLY A 525 1.78 25.83 -15.24
C GLY A 525 0.41 26.11 -15.86
N GLY A 526 -0.66 25.63 -15.21
CA GLY A 526 -2.04 25.90 -15.62
C GLY A 526 -2.41 27.39 -15.55
N ALA A 527 -2.03 28.08 -14.48
CA ALA A 527 -2.28 29.52 -14.34
C ALA A 527 -1.56 30.32 -15.45
N THR A 528 -0.31 29.97 -15.77
CA THR A 528 0.43 30.59 -16.87
C THR A 528 -0.22 30.32 -18.22
N ALA A 529 -0.64 29.08 -18.48
CA ALA A 529 -1.35 28.74 -19.71
C ALA A 529 -2.68 29.50 -19.86
N LEU A 530 -3.45 29.68 -18.77
CA LEU A 530 -4.69 30.47 -18.81
C LEU A 530 -4.44 31.92 -19.24
N VAL A 531 -3.42 32.57 -18.70
CA VAL A 531 -3.04 33.94 -19.10
C VAL A 531 -2.65 34.00 -20.58
N LEU A 532 -1.85 33.04 -21.05
CA LEU A 532 -1.44 32.94 -22.45
C LEU A 532 -2.65 32.72 -23.37
N LEU A 533 -3.58 31.84 -23.00
CA LEU A 533 -4.79 31.55 -23.77
C LEU A 533 -5.71 32.77 -23.88
N VAL A 534 -5.89 33.55 -22.81
CA VAL A 534 -6.67 34.80 -22.88
C VAL A 534 -6.04 35.78 -23.86
N GLY A 535 -4.71 35.93 -23.82
CA GLY A 535 -3.97 36.75 -24.77
C GLY A 535 -4.12 36.25 -26.22
N LEU A 536 -3.97 34.96 -26.45
CA LEU A 536 -4.08 34.34 -27.78
C LEU A 536 -5.52 34.45 -28.32
N ALA A 537 -6.53 34.19 -27.48
CA ALA A 537 -7.93 34.34 -27.83
C ALA A 537 -8.24 35.77 -28.30
N TRP A 538 -7.72 36.77 -27.60
CA TRP A 538 -7.88 38.17 -27.99
C TRP A 538 -7.24 38.46 -29.35
N VAL A 539 -6.03 37.95 -29.60
CA VAL A 539 -5.35 38.09 -30.90
C VAL A 539 -6.13 37.39 -32.02
N ILE A 540 -6.58 36.16 -31.82
CA ILE A 540 -7.30 35.36 -32.82
C ILE A 540 -8.67 35.95 -33.13
N LEU A 541 -9.43 36.36 -32.11
CA LEU A 541 -10.77 36.92 -32.31
C LEU A 541 -10.76 38.33 -32.93
N ARG A 542 -9.63 39.05 -32.81
CA ARG A 542 -9.44 40.39 -33.38
C ARG A 542 -8.69 40.36 -34.72
N GLY A 543 -7.84 39.35 -34.95
CA GLY A 543 -7.05 39.16 -36.16
C GLY A 543 -7.73 38.21 -37.15
N SER A 544 -8.10 38.73 -38.33
CA SER A 544 -8.72 37.96 -39.42
C SER A 544 -7.67 37.09 -40.18
N ALA A 545 -6.90 36.28 -39.46
CA ALA A 545 -5.83 35.47 -40.03
C ALA A 545 -6.40 34.22 -40.73
N LYS A 546 -6.05 34.03 -42.01
CA LYS A 546 -6.36 32.82 -42.79
C LYS A 546 -5.47 31.66 -42.33
N LEU A 547 -5.84 30.96 -41.27
CA LEU A 547 -5.15 29.75 -40.83
C LEU A 547 -5.44 28.59 -41.80
N PRO A 548 -4.44 27.77 -42.19
CA PRO A 548 -4.64 26.58 -43.01
C PRO A 548 -5.32 25.47 -42.18
N LEU A 549 -6.64 25.59 -42.01
CA LEU A 549 -7.48 24.73 -41.17
C LEU A 549 -7.35 23.24 -41.53
N SER A 550 -7.19 22.90 -42.82
CA SER A 550 -7.09 21.50 -43.27
C SER A 550 -5.82 20.80 -42.80
N LEU A 551 -4.68 21.50 -42.75
CA LEU A 551 -3.42 20.95 -42.26
C LEU A 551 -3.48 20.73 -40.75
N PHE A 552 -4.03 21.72 -40.03
CA PHE A 552 -4.20 21.68 -38.59
C PHE A 552 -5.11 20.51 -38.16
N PHE A 553 -6.31 20.39 -38.75
CA PHE A 553 -7.23 19.29 -38.46
C PHE A 553 -6.66 17.92 -38.86
N GLY A 554 -5.89 17.84 -39.95
CA GLY A 554 -5.25 16.61 -40.38
C GLY A 554 -4.17 16.11 -39.42
N ILE A 555 -3.29 17.01 -38.96
CA ILE A 555 -2.22 16.69 -38.01
C ILE A 555 -2.82 16.32 -36.65
N ASN A 556 -3.78 17.10 -36.13
CA ASN A 556 -4.37 16.80 -34.83
C ASN A 556 -5.15 15.47 -34.85
N ALA A 557 -5.91 15.20 -35.93
CA ALA A 557 -6.61 13.92 -36.07
C ALA A 557 -5.65 12.70 -36.08
N ALA A 558 -4.49 12.82 -36.74
CA ALA A 558 -3.47 11.77 -36.74
C ALA A 558 -2.85 11.57 -35.34
N LEU A 559 -2.60 12.66 -34.62
CA LEU A 559 -2.04 12.62 -33.27
C LEU A 559 -3.03 12.00 -32.28
N LEU A 560 -4.31 12.37 -32.34
CA LEU A 560 -5.38 11.74 -31.55
C LEU A 560 -5.48 10.23 -31.84
N CYS A 561 -5.41 9.82 -33.11
CA CYS A 561 -5.40 8.40 -33.46
C CYS A 561 -4.19 7.67 -32.84
N ALA A 562 -3.00 8.25 -32.90
CA ALA A 562 -1.81 7.67 -32.27
C ALA A 562 -1.98 7.53 -30.75
N LEU A 563 -2.50 8.58 -30.09
CA LEU A 563 -2.73 8.57 -28.64
C LEU A 563 -3.77 7.52 -28.23
N SER A 564 -4.80 7.29 -29.04
CA SER A 564 -5.79 6.23 -28.76
C SER A 564 -5.16 4.84 -28.67
N VAL A 565 -4.12 4.56 -29.46
CA VAL A 565 -3.37 3.29 -29.44
C VAL A 565 -2.53 3.20 -28.17
N VAL A 566 -1.89 4.31 -27.76
CA VAL A 566 -1.12 4.38 -26.51
C VAL A 566 -2.03 4.10 -25.31
N PHE A 567 -3.18 4.77 -25.22
CA PHE A 567 -4.15 4.56 -24.14
C PHE A 567 -4.77 3.16 -24.12
N ALA A 568 -4.97 2.53 -25.26
CA ALA A 568 -5.44 1.14 -25.31
C ALA A 568 -4.45 0.19 -24.61
N GLY A 569 -3.15 0.41 -24.81
CA GLY A 569 -2.09 -0.39 -24.21
C GLY A 569 -2.00 -0.24 -22.69
N HIS A 570 -1.91 1.00 -22.22
CA HIS A 570 -1.88 1.32 -20.79
C HIS A 570 -3.17 0.92 -20.07
N GLY A 571 -4.33 1.16 -20.69
CA GLY A 571 -5.61 0.83 -20.08
C GLY A 571 -5.75 -0.66 -19.78
N VAL A 572 -5.35 -1.54 -20.71
CA VAL A 572 -5.35 -3.00 -20.46
C VAL A 572 -4.33 -3.39 -19.39
N LYS A 573 -3.15 -2.78 -19.39
CA LYS A 573 -2.11 -3.06 -18.41
C LYS A 573 -2.55 -2.71 -16.98
N ALA A 574 -3.16 -1.54 -16.79
CA ALA A 574 -3.73 -1.14 -15.50
C ALA A 574 -4.86 -2.08 -15.04
N LEU A 575 -5.71 -2.59 -15.95
CA LEU A 575 -6.71 -3.60 -15.59
C LEU A 575 -6.12 -4.96 -15.18
N GLN A 576 -4.93 -5.31 -15.70
CA GLN A 576 -4.20 -6.50 -15.27
C GLN A 576 -3.61 -6.32 -13.86
N GLU A 577 -3.10 -5.12 -13.58
CA GLU A 577 -2.58 -4.73 -12.26
C GLU A 577 -3.70 -4.65 -11.22
N ALA A 578 -4.90 -4.25 -11.63
CA ALA A 578 -6.13 -4.32 -10.84
C ALA A 578 -6.67 -5.76 -10.65
N GLY A 579 -6.04 -6.77 -11.25
CA GLY A 579 -6.39 -8.19 -11.06
C GLY A 579 -7.66 -8.66 -11.78
N ILE A 580 -8.20 -7.92 -12.77
CA ILE A 580 -9.43 -8.32 -13.48
C ILE A 580 -9.19 -9.56 -14.35
N PHE A 581 -8.03 -9.64 -15.00
CA PHE A 581 -7.62 -10.80 -15.79
C PHE A 581 -6.10 -10.99 -15.72
N GLY A 582 -5.65 -12.24 -15.80
CA GLY A 582 -4.23 -12.59 -15.68
C GLY A 582 -3.39 -12.13 -16.88
N THR A 583 -2.07 -12.10 -16.70
CA THR A 583 -1.10 -11.77 -17.74
C THR A 583 -0.79 -12.98 -18.63
N ARG A 584 -0.56 -12.74 -19.91
CA ARG A 584 -0.07 -13.72 -20.89
C ARG A 584 1.16 -13.13 -21.58
N PRO A 585 2.34 -13.23 -20.94
CA PRO A 585 3.55 -12.65 -21.48
C PRO A 585 3.93 -13.30 -22.82
N VAL A 586 4.36 -12.46 -23.75
CA VAL A 586 4.83 -12.88 -25.08
C VAL A 586 6.26 -12.37 -25.30
N PRO A 587 7.10 -13.08 -26.08
CA PRO A 587 8.44 -12.61 -26.38
C PRO A 587 8.38 -11.42 -27.36
N PHE A 588 8.14 -10.23 -26.84
CA PHE A 588 8.06 -8.96 -27.56
C PHE A 588 8.83 -7.88 -26.79
N PHE A 589 9.13 -6.75 -27.44
CA PHE A 589 9.81 -5.64 -26.78
C PHE A 589 8.83 -4.82 -25.94
N GLU A 590 9.29 -4.30 -24.81
CA GLU A 590 8.52 -3.38 -23.97
C GLU A 590 8.94 -1.94 -24.28
N PHE A 591 7.95 -1.05 -24.41
CA PHE A 591 8.18 0.37 -24.59
C PHE A 591 7.00 1.16 -24.04
N ASP A 592 7.11 1.54 -22.77
CA ASP A 592 6.02 2.16 -22.00
C ASP A 592 5.51 3.45 -22.62
N TRP A 593 6.36 4.27 -23.25
CA TRP A 593 5.90 5.53 -23.86
C TRP A 593 4.87 5.34 -24.98
N LEU A 594 4.90 4.21 -25.68
CA LEU A 594 3.89 3.85 -26.68
C LEU A 594 2.77 2.95 -26.11
N GLY A 595 2.75 2.71 -24.81
CA GLY A 595 1.86 1.73 -24.17
C GLY A 595 2.13 0.29 -24.63
N ILE A 596 3.33 -0.02 -25.13
CA ILE A 596 3.68 -1.34 -25.64
C ILE A 596 4.19 -2.18 -24.47
N HIS A 597 3.35 -3.09 -23.99
CA HIS A 597 3.72 -4.05 -22.96
C HIS A 597 3.85 -5.45 -23.58
N ALA A 598 4.78 -6.29 -23.09
CA ALA A 598 5.04 -7.61 -23.63
C ALA A 598 3.97 -8.64 -23.21
N ASP A 599 2.70 -8.30 -23.42
CA ASP A 599 1.52 -9.05 -23.02
C ASP A 599 0.51 -9.16 -24.18
N LEU A 600 -0.05 -10.36 -24.36
CA LEU A 600 -0.96 -10.64 -25.48
C LEU A 600 -2.24 -9.79 -25.45
N TYR A 601 -2.79 -9.48 -24.28
CA TYR A 601 -4.03 -8.71 -24.16
C TYR A 601 -3.78 -7.23 -24.43
N SER A 602 -2.69 -6.67 -23.89
CA SER A 602 -2.32 -5.27 -24.13
C SER A 602 -2.03 -5.02 -25.62
N LEU A 603 -1.16 -5.86 -26.22
CA LEU A 603 -0.87 -5.80 -27.66
C LEU A 603 -2.13 -6.06 -28.51
N GLY A 604 -3.02 -6.94 -28.05
CA GLY A 604 -4.30 -7.21 -28.69
C GLY A 604 -5.21 -5.98 -28.74
N ALA A 605 -5.31 -5.22 -27.64
CA ALA A 605 -6.08 -3.99 -27.61
C ALA A 605 -5.51 -2.90 -28.53
N GLN A 606 -4.18 -2.75 -28.57
CA GLN A 606 -3.52 -1.85 -29.51
C GLN A 606 -3.75 -2.25 -30.97
N ALA A 607 -3.70 -3.56 -31.27
CA ALA A 607 -3.98 -4.07 -32.60
C ALA A 607 -5.44 -3.83 -33.03
N ILE A 608 -6.40 -3.93 -32.11
CA ILE A 608 -7.81 -3.59 -32.35
C ILE A 608 -7.94 -2.09 -32.67
N ALA A 609 -7.31 -1.22 -31.87
CA ALA A 609 -7.32 0.23 -32.11
C ALA A 609 -6.73 0.58 -33.48
N LEU A 610 -5.57 0.03 -33.84
CA LEU A 610 -4.93 0.21 -35.15
C LEU A 610 -5.81 -0.28 -36.30
N THR A 611 -6.46 -1.43 -36.14
CA THR A 611 -7.38 -1.98 -37.14
C THR A 611 -8.60 -1.07 -37.32
N ALA A 612 -9.15 -0.55 -36.22
CA ALA A 612 -10.26 0.39 -36.25
C ALA A 612 -9.87 1.69 -36.96
N ILE A 613 -8.68 2.25 -36.68
CA ILE A 613 -8.14 3.41 -37.40
C ILE A 613 -8.05 3.13 -38.90
N ALA A 614 -7.44 2.01 -39.28
CA ALA A 614 -7.26 1.64 -40.69
C ALA A 614 -8.59 1.49 -41.44
N VAL A 615 -9.59 0.87 -40.81
CA VAL A 615 -10.93 0.71 -41.39
C VAL A 615 -11.65 2.05 -41.52
N LEU A 616 -11.64 2.87 -40.46
CA LEU A 616 -12.38 4.13 -40.43
C LEU A 616 -11.78 5.18 -41.38
N TYR A 617 -10.45 5.34 -41.37
CA TYR A 617 -9.75 6.20 -42.35
C TYR A 617 -9.80 5.63 -43.77
N GLY A 618 -9.74 4.31 -43.93
CA GLY A 618 -9.88 3.69 -45.25
C GLY A 618 -11.23 4.01 -45.88
N ARG A 619 -12.32 3.98 -45.09
CA ARG A 619 -13.67 4.34 -45.52
C ARG A 619 -13.78 5.81 -45.91
N SER A 620 -13.19 6.73 -45.15
CA SER A 620 -13.24 8.17 -45.46
C SER A 620 -12.58 8.47 -46.80
N VAL A 621 -11.37 7.93 -47.03
CA VAL A 621 -10.59 8.14 -48.26
C VAL A 621 -11.28 7.53 -49.47
N LEU A 622 -11.89 6.35 -49.32
CA LEU A 622 -12.67 5.71 -50.40
C LEU A 622 -13.93 6.51 -50.75
N ALA A 623 -14.61 7.08 -49.74
CA ALA A 623 -15.76 7.94 -49.97
C ALA A 623 -15.38 9.25 -50.68
N GLU A 624 -14.21 9.83 -50.35
CA GLU A 624 -13.67 11.00 -51.02
C GLU A 624 -13.35 10.73 -52.50
N LYS A 625 -12.67 9.60 -52.80
CA LYS A 625 -12.38 9.17 -54.18
C LYS A 625 -13.66 8.97 -55.01
N ARG A 626 -14.70 8.35 -54.42
CA ARG A 626 -15.98 8.14 -55.11
C ARG A 626 -16.72 9.44 -55.41
N ARG A 627 -16.66 10.44 -54.51
CA ARG A 627 -17.26 11.77 -54.78
C ARG A 627 -16.54 12.47 -55.92
N LEU A 628 -15.20 12.45 -55.93
CA LEU A 628 -14.40 13.06 -57.00
C LEU A 628 -14.67 12.41 -58.36
N GLN A 629 -14.87 11.09 -58.40
CA GLN A 629 -15.25 10.35 -59.61
C GLN A 629 -16.69 10.60 -60.07
N ALA A 630 -17.61 10.95 -59.17
CA ALA A 630 -19.00 11.28 -59.52
C ALA A 630 -19.19 12.76 -59.94
N SER A 631 -18.20 13.61 -59.65
CA SER A 631 -18.17 15.02 -60.03
C SER A 631 -17.29 15.33 -61.26
N ALA A 632 -16.61 14.33 -61.79
CA ALA A 632 -15.86 14.36 -63.05
C ALA A 632 -16.70 13.67 -64.14
#